data_AF-A0A0E3QA78-F1
#
_entry.id   AF-A0A0E3QA78-F1
#
_cell.length_a   1.000
_cell.length_b   1.000
_cell.length_c   1.000
_cell.angle_alpha   90.00
_cell.angle_beta   90.00
_cell.angle_gamma   90.00
#
_symmetry.space_group_name_H-M   'P 1'
#
loop_
_entity.id
_entity.type
_entity.pdbx_description
1 polymer ?
#
loop_
_entity_poly.entity_id
_entity_poly.type
_entity_poly.pdbx_seq_one_letter_code
_entity_poly.pdbx_strand_id
1 'polypeptide(L)'
;MASLIASQTLSEYKVMLGAALNVGVTPIEVKEIVYQSVPYVGMAKAFDFIHATNEILESRGIKLPLESQSTTSPETRFEKGLEVQKEIFGDIIDKMYEAAPADQVHIQKYLSGNCFGDYYTRKGLDIKTRELLTFSVILSLGGCEPQLKGHIQGNLNVGNDKETLLNAVTQLLPYIGYPRTLNAIACLNEVIPD
;
A
#
# COMPACT_ATOMS: atom_id res chain seq x y z
N MET A 1 -4.23 7.23 -7.81
CA MET A 1 -5.22 7.09 -6.71
C MET A 1 -4.58 6.95 -5.34
N ALA A 2 -3.72 5.94 -5.09
CA ALA A 2 -3.14 5.70 -3.75
C ALA A 2 -2.39 6.93 -3.17
N SER A 3 -1.62 7.62 -4.00
CA SER A 3 -0.94 8.88 -3.64
C SER A 3 -1.90 10.00 -3.21
N LEU A 4 -3.10 10.08 -3.80
CA LEU A 4 -4.11 11.10 -3.47
C LEU A 4 -4.73 10.82 -2.10
N ILE A 5 -4.88 9.53 -1.74
CA ILE A 5 -5.30 9.14 -0.38
C ILE A 5 -4.22 9.57 0.63
N ALA A 6 -2.96 9.25 0.37
CA ALA A 6 -1.84 9.65 1.22
C ALA A 6 -1.71 11.18 1.36
N SER A 7 -1.99 11.92 0.29
CA SER A 7 -1.94 13.38 0.24
C SER A 7 -3.22 14.06 0.74
N GLN A 8 -4.24 13.29 1.13
CA GLN A 8 -5.53 13.78 1.63
C GLN A 8 -6.27 14.70 0.64
N THR A 9 -6.17 14.40 -0.66
CA THR A 9 -6.77 15.17 -1.76
C THR A 9 -8.06 14.53 -2.28
N LEU A 10 -9.14 14.62 -1.49
CA LEU A 10 -10.40 13.92 -1.78
C LEU A 10 -11.04 14.33 -3.12
N SER A 11 -11.06 15.62 -3.45
CA SER A 11 -11.65 16.11 -4.71
C SER A 11 -10.95 15.52 -5.93
N GLU A 12 -9.62 15.54 -5.94
CA GLU A 12 -8.83 14.97 -7.03
C GLU A 12 -8.96 13.45 -7.07
N TYR A 13 -9.05 12.79 -5.90
CA TYR A 13 -9.32 11.36 -5.84
C TYR A 13 -10.64 10.98 -6.51
N LYS A 14 -11.72 11.76 -6.32
CA LYS A 14 -13.02 11.49 -6.97
C LYS A 14 -12.91 11.55 -8.50
N VAL A 15 -12.18 12.54 -9.03
CA VAL A 15 -11.91 12.68 -10.47
C VAL A 15 -11.10 11.48 -10.97
N MET A 16 -10.01 11.16 -10.29
CA MET A 16 -9.10 10.07 -10.67
C MET A 16 -9.79 8.70 -10.60
N LEU A 17 -10.64 8.46 -9.60
CA LEU A 17 -11.45 7.26 -9.51
C LEU A 17 -12.40 7.12 -10.70
N GLY A 18 -13.06 8.22 -11.09
CA GLY A 18 -13.91 8.23 -12.27
C GLY A 18 -13.14 7.88 -13.55
N ALA A 19 -11.92 8.40 -13.70
CA ALA A 19 -11.04 8.09 -14.82
C ALA A 19 -10.56 6.62 -14.79
N ALA A 20 -10.13 6.13 -13.62
CA ALA A 20 -9.66 4.75 -13.44
C ALA A 20 -10.73 3.73 -13.86
N LEU A 21 -11.98 3.92 -13.43
CA LEU A 21 -13.10 3.08 -13.84
C LEU A 21 -13.36 3.12 -15.36
N ASN A 22 -13.10 4.25 -16.02
CA ASN A 22 -13.29 4.39 -17.46
C ASN A 22 -12.20 3.69 -18.29
N VAL A 23 -10.99 3.51 -17.73
CA VAL A 23 -9.87 2.83 -18.40
C VAL A 23 -9.73 1.36 -18.00
N GLY A 24 -10.71 0.82 -17.28
CA GLY A 24 -10.83 -0.61 -17.01
C GLY A 24 -10.38 -1.07 -15.62
N VAL A 25 -10.01 -0.17 -14.70
CA VAL A 25 -9.78 -0.55 -13.30
C VAL A 25 -11.12 -0.98 -12.71
N THR A 26 -11.19 -2.19 -12.18
CA THR A 26 -12.42 -2.79 -11.69
C THR A 26 -12.85 -2.20 -10.34
N PRO A 27 -14.14 -2.32 -9.96
CA PRO A 27 -14.61 -1.93 -8.63
C PRO A 27 -13.89 -2.63 -7.49
N ILE A 28 -13.48 -3.89 -7.70
CA ILE A 28 -12.70 -4.67 -6.72
C ILE A 28 -11.30 -4.06 -6.58
N GLU A 29 -10.58 -3.82 -7.67
CA GLU A 29 -9.23 -3.22 -7.61
C GLU A 29 -9.26 -1.83 -6.98
N VAL A 30 -10.26 -1.01 -7.30
CA VAL A 30 -10.49 0.30 -6.65
C VAL A 30 -10.61 0.14 -5.13
N LYS A 31 -11.42 -0.81 -4.67
CA LYS A 31 -11.59 -1.08 -3.24
C LYS A 31 -10.30 -1.55 -2.59
N GLU A 32 -9.57 -2.44 -3.25
CA GLU A 32 -8.29 -2.93 -2.76
C GLU A 32 -7.21 -1.83 -2.73
N ILE A 33 -7.19 -0.87 -3.65
CA ILE A 33 -6.32 0.32 -3.58
C ILE A 33 -6.60 1.14 -2.32
N VAL A 34 -7.88 1.36 -1.99
CA VAL A 34 -8.27 2.12 -0.79
C VAL A 34 -7.90 1.34 0.47
N TYR A 35 -8.21 0.04 0.52
CA TYR A 35 -7.89 -0.80 1.67
C TYR A 35 -6.38 -0.92 1.90
N GLN A 36 -5.59 -1.12 0.83
CA GLN A 36 -4.12 -1.18 0.90
C GLN A 36 -3.50 0.08 1.51
N SER A 37 -4.15 1.24 1.37
CA SER A 37 -3.65 2.49 1.96
C SER A 37 -3.82 2.56 3.48
N VAL A 38 -4.82 1.87 4.06
CA VAL A 38 -5.21 1.97 5.47
C VAL A 38 -4.06 1.71 6.45
N PRO A 39 -3.26 0.63 6.34
CA PRO A 39 -2.17 0.38 7.29
C PRO A 39 -1.07 1.45 7.28
N TYR A 40 -0.97 2.26 6.22
CA TYR A 40 0.06 3.27 6.06
C TYR A 40 -0.43 4.68 6.39
N VAL A 41 -1.63 5.05 5.93
CA VAL A 41 -2.20 6.39 6.18
C VAL A 41 -3.02 6.45 7.46
N GLY A 42 -3.48 5.30 7.96
CA GLY A 42 -4.40 5.16 9.08
C GLY A 42 -5.87 5.26 8.68
N MET A 43 -6.73 4.51 9.38
CA MET A 43 -8.18 4.45 9.08
C MET A 43 -8.85 5.84 9.07
N ALA A 44 -8.46 6.73 9.99
CA ALA A 44 -9.02 8.08 10.07
C ALA A 44 -8.82 8.87 8.77
N LYS A 45 -7.65 8.73 8.12
CA LYS A 45 -7.32 9.40 6.86
C LYS A 45 -7.92 8.71 5.64
N ALA A 46 -8.21 7.41 5.73
CA ALA A 46 -8.81 6.64 4.64
C ALA A 46 -10.35 6.68 4.64
N PHE A 47 -10.98 7.04 5.77
CA PHE A 47 -12.43 6.93 5.98
C PHE A 47 -13.25 7.66 4.91
N ASP A 48 -12.93 8.92 4.62
CA ASP A 48 -13.67 9.72 3.63
C ASP A 48 -13.50 9.17 2.21
N PHE A 49 -12.34 8.60 1.91
CA PHE A 49 -12.07 7.96 0.62
C PHE A 49 -12.91 6.70 0.44
N ILE A 50 -13.10 5.89 1.49
CA ILE A 50 -13.99 4.72 1.46
C ILE A 50 -15.42 5.12 1.11
N HIS A 51 -15.92 6.21 1.71
CA HIS A 51 -17.27 6.73 1.45
C HIS A 51 -17.39 7.27 0.03
N ALA A 52 -16.44 8.10 -0.39
CA ALA A 52 -16.39 8.62 -1.76
C ALA A 52 -16.32 7.49 -2.80
N THR A 53 -15.58 6.42 -2.55
CA THR A 53 -15.58 5.24 -3.41
C THR A 53 -16.97 4.63 -3.51
N ASN A 54 -17.64 4.41 -2.37
CA ASN A 54 -18.98 3.81 -2.36
C ASN A 54 -19.97 4.65 -3.16
N GLU A 55 -20.03 5.96 -2.88
CA GLU A 55 -20.92 6.89 -3.58
C GLU A 55 -20.72 6.83 -5.10
N ILE A 56 -19.46 6.82 -5.56
CA ILE A 56 -19.14 6.78 -6.99
C ILE A 56 -19.54 5.43 -7.60
N LEU A 57 -19.28 4.31 -6.93
CA LEU A 57 -19.69 2.99 -7.41
C LEU A 57 -21.22 2.87 -7.49
N GLU A 58 -21.94 3.29 -6.45
CA GLU A 58 -23.41 3.28 -6.42
C GLU A 58 -24.01 4.19 -7.50
N SER A 59 -23.44 5.38 -7.71
CA SER A 59 -23.87 6.30 -8.79
C SER A 59 -23.69 5.71 -10.20
N ARG A 60 -22.81 4.73 -10.34
CA ARG A 60 -22.55 3.98 -11.58
C ARG A 60 -23.36 2.67 -11.66
N GLY A 61 -24.32 2.48 -10.75
CA GLY A 61 -25.20 1.31 -10.72
C GLY A 61 -24.53 0.04 -10.19
N ILE A 62 -23.38 0.14 -9.52
CA ILE A 62 -22.68 -1.00 -8.95
C ILE A 62 -23.27 -1.30 -7.58
N LYS A 63 -23.82 -2.50 -7.40
CA LYS A 63 -24.42 -2.94 -6.14
C LYS A 63 -23.34 -3.25 -5.10
N LEU A 64 -23.49 -2.69 -3.90
CA LEU A 64 -22.65 -2.96 -2.74
C LEU A 64 -23.39 -3.89 -1.73
N PRO A 65 -22.67 -4.67 -0.90
CA PRO A 65 -21.22 -4.83 -0.88
C PRO A 65 -20.71 -5.64 -2.09
N LEU A 66 -19.47 -5.36 -2.52
CA LEU A 66 -18.76 -6.22 -3.48
C LEU A 66 -18.40 -7.57 -2.84
N GLU A 67 -18.06 -8.55 -3.66
CA GLU A 67 -17.58 -9.85 -3.18
C GLU A 67 -16.32 -9.69 -2.32
N SER A 68 -16.29 -10.39 -1.18
CA SER A 68 -15.17 -10.34 -0.26
C SER A 68 -13.91 -10.94 -0.89
N GLN A 69 -12.80 -10.21 -0.80
CA GLN A 69 -11.48 -10.67 -1.23
C GLN A 69 -10.61 -11.17 -0.06
N SER A 70 -11.14 -11.25 1.16
CA SER A 70 -10.39 -11.74 2.32
C SER A 70 -10.05 -13.23 2.15
N THR A 71 -8.84 -13.62 2.57
CA THR A 71 -8.39 -15.02 2.61
C THR A 71 -8.03 -15.49 4.02
N THR A 72 -8.20 -14.61 5.00
CA THR A 72 -7.85 -14.79 6.41
C THR A 72 -9.07 -14.57 7.31
N SER A 73 -8.95 -15.06 8.54
CA SER A 73 -9.87 -14.87 9.68
C SER A 73 -9.09 -14.30 10.87
N PRO A 74 -9.75 -13.84 11.95
CA PRO A 74 -9.05 -13.39 13.15
C PRO A 74 -8.04 -14.39 13.72
N GLU A 75 -8.32 -15.69 13.59
CA GLU A 75 -7.48 -16.79 14.06
C GLU A 75 -6.28 -17.06 13.14
N THR A 76 -6.43 -16.83 11.83
CA THR A 76 -5.44 -17.22 10.81
C THR A 76 -4.62 -16.05 10.25
N ARG A 77 -5.05 -14.80 10.47
CA ARG A 77 -4.39 -13.61 9.89
C ARG A 77 -2.94 -13.45 10.34
N PHE A 78 -2.61 -13.82 11.57
CA PHE A 78 -1.25 -13.70 12.09
C PHE A 78 -0.28 -14.61 11.34
N GLU A 79 -0.60 -15.90 11.26
CA GLU A 79 0.26 -16.91 10.63
C GLU A 79 0.42 -16.64 9.14
N LYS A 80 -0.69 -16.48 8.41
CA LYS A 80 -0.67 -16.19 6.97
C LYS A 80 -0.01 -14.86 6.64
N GLY A 81 -0.22 -13.85 7.49
CA GLY A 81 0.40 -12.56 7.33
C GLY A 81 1.91 -12.59 7.58
N LEU A 82 2.36 -13.32 8.60
CA LEU A 82 3.78 -13.54 8.86
C LEU A 82 4.46 -14.29 7.71
N GLU A 83 3.80 -15.28 7.12
CA GLU A 83 4.28 -16.02 5.95
C GLU A 83 4.53 -15.08 4.76
N VAL A 84 3.52 -14.29 4.36
CA VAL A 84 3.66 -13.32 3.26
C VAL A 84 4.69 -12.24 3.60
N GLN A 85 4.74 -11.77 4.84
CA GLN A 85 5.75 -10.79 5.26
C GLN A 85 7.17 -11.34 5.12
N LYS A 86 7.40 -12.60 5.50
CA LYS A 86 8.69 -13.28 5.33
C LYS A 86 9.01 -13.60 3.88
N GLU A 87 8.02 -13.92 3.06
CA GLU A 87 8.20 -14.09 1.62
C GLU A 87 8.77 -12.81 0.98
N ILE A 88 8.26 -11.64 1.38
CA ILE A 88 8.69 -10.36 0.82
C ILE A 88 10.02 -9.89 1.41
N PHE A 89 10.21 -9.99 2.73
CA PHE A 89 11.32 -9.32 3.43
C PHE A 89 12.39 -10.28 3.99
N GLY A 90 12.15 -11.58 3.99
CA GLY A 90 13.08 -12.61 4.46
C GLY A 90 13.40 -12.51 5.95
N ASP A 91 14.61 -12.93 6.31
CA ASP A 91 15.07 -13.12 7.69
C ASP A 91 15.11 -11.84 8.53
N ILE A 92 15.01 -10.65 7.90
CA ILE A 92 14.94 -9.40 8.66
C ILE A 92 13.73 -9.37 9.58
N ILE A 93 12.65 -10.07 9.22
CA ILE A 93 11.43 -10.14 10.03
C ILE A 93 11.72 -10.83 11.37
N ASP A 94 12.42 -11.96 11.36
CA ASP A 94 12.81 -12.65 12.61
C ASP A 94 13.70 -11.76 13.49
N LYS A 95 14.66 -11.06 12.88
CA LYS A 95 15.51 -10.09 13.58
C LYS A 95 14.72 -8.94 14.18
N MET A 96 13.67 -8.46 13.50
CA MET A 96 12.78 -7.42 14.03
C MET A 96 11.97 -7.90 15.25
N TYR A 97 11.56 -9.17 15.26
CA TYR A 97 10.91 -9.77 16.43
C TYR A 97 11.88 -9.95 17.59
N GLU A 98 13.09 -10.46 17.33
CA GLU A 98 14.13 -10.66 18.34
C GLU A 98 14.60 -9.34 18.97
N ALA A 99 14.72 -8.29 18.17
CA ALA A 99 15.15 -6.97 18.61
C ALA A 99 14.03 -6.15 19.28
N ALA A 100 12.76 -6.56 19.14
CA ALA A 100 11.64 -5.81 19.70
C ALA A 100 11.63 -5.88 21.23
N PRO A 101 11.59 -4.75 21.95
CA PRO A 101 11.36 -4.72 23.38
C PRO A 101 10.09 -5.49 23.76
N ALA A 102 10.09 -6.18 24.90
CA ALA A 102 9.00 -7.07 25.31
C ALA A 102 7.63 -6.35 25.36
N ASP A 103 7.61 -5.09 25.76
CA ASP A 103 6.42 -4.23 25.80
C ASP A 103 5.97 -3.74 24.42
N GLN A 104 6.78 -3.91 23.37
CA GLN A 104 6.53 -3.46 21.99
C GLN A 104 6.33 -4.61 20.99
N VAL A 105 6.59 -5.88 21.36
CA VAL A 105 6.39 -7.06 20.48
C VAL A 105 4.98 -7.11 19.88
N HIS A 106 3.98 -6.58 20.59
CA HIS A 106 2.61 -6.50 20.09
C HIS A 106 2.49 -5.68 18.78
N ILE A 107 3.34 -4.67 18.57
CA ILE A 107 3.41 -3.90 17.33
C ILE A 107 3.90 -4.77 16.16
N GLN A 108 4.91 -5.62 16.39
CA GLN A 108 5.36 -6.58 15.37
C GLN A 108 4.24 -7.56 15.01
N LYS A 109 3.50 -8.05 16.03
CA LYS A 109 2.34 -8.92 15.82
C LYS A 109 1.21 -8.23 15.03
N TYR A 110 0.99 -6.93 15.24
CA TYR A 110 0.04 -6.15 14.45
C TYR A 110 0.53 -5.92 13.03
N LEU A 111 1.83 -5.70 12.81
CA LEU A 111 2.39 -5.67 11.45
C LEU A 111 2.10 -6.99 10.73
N SER A 112 2.50 -8.12 11.30
CA SER A 112 2.29 -9.42 10.63
C SER A 112 0.80 -9.74 10.48
N GLY A 113 0.01 -9.65 11.54
CA GLY A 113 -1.39 -10.05 11.51
C GLY A 113 -2.34 -9.07 10.86
N ASN A 114 -2.22 -7.77 11.14
CA ASN A 114 -3.09 -6.76 10.55
C ASN A 114 -2.55 -6.25 9.22
N CYS A 115 -1.34 -5.70 9.16
CA CYS A 115 -0.82 -5.13 7.91
C CYS A 115 -0.70 -6.20 6.81
N PHE A 116 0.06 -7.26 7.05
CA PHE A 116 0.23 -8.31 6.03
C PHE A 116 -0.97 -9.27 5.99
N GLY A 117 -1.43 -9.74 7.15
CA GLY A 117 -2.52 -10.70 7.24
C GLY A 117 -3.88 -10.18 6.74
N ASP A 118 -4.30 -8.98 7.12
CA ASP A 118 -5.63 -8.47 6.74
C ASP A 118 -5.62 -7.74 5.38
N TYR A 119 -4.47 -7.24 4.90
CA TYR A 119 -4.39 -6.48 3.63
C TYR A 119 -3.60 -7.18 2.51
N TYR A 120 -2.41 -7.71 2.77
CA TYR A 120 -1.57 -8.30 1.72
C TYR A 120 -2.05 -9.65 1.22
N THR A 121 -2.65 -10.46 2.10
CA THR A 121 -3.18 -11.79 1.73
C THR A 121 -4.46 -11.72 0.89
N ARG A 122 -5.07 -10.53 0.75
CA ARG A 122 -6.34 -10.34 0.05
C ARG A 122 -6.18 -10.58 -1.44
N LYS A 123 -7.21 -11.14 -2.06
CA LYS A 123 -7.34 -11.24 -3.53
C LYS A 123 -7.66 -9.87 -4.14
N GLY A 124 -7.84 -9.82 -5.46
CA GLY A 124 -8.24 -8.61 -6.19
C GLY A 124 -7.07 -7.73 -6.66
N LEU A 125 -5.90 -7.84 -6.02
CA LEU A 125 -4.63 -7.33 -6.52
C LEU A 125 -3.54 -8.36 -6.26
N ASP A 126 -2.60 -8.52 -7.19
CA ASP A 126 -1.42 -9.34 -6.97
C ASP A 126 -0.40 -8.65 -6.05
N ILE A 127 0.56 -9.43 -5.57
CA ILE A 127 1.54 -8.96 -4.58
C ILE A 127 2.44 -7.86 -5.13
N LYS A 128 2.79 -7.91 -6.42
CA LYS A 128 3.59 -6.91 -7.12
C LYS A 128 2.88 -5.56 -7.13
N THR A 129 1.60 -5.57 -7.42
CA THR A 129 0.77 -4.36 -7.43
C THR A 129 0.58 -3.82 -6.02
N ARG A 130 0.35 -4.68 -5.02
CA ARG A 130 0.23 -4.25 -3.62
C ARG A 130 1.49 -3.56 -3.11
N GLU A 131 2.67 -4.14 -3.34
CA GLU A 131 3.95 -3.52 -2.96
C GLU A 131 4.19 -2.20 -3.70
N LEU A 132 3.82 -2.10 -4.97
CA LEU A 132 3.95 -0.84 -5.73
C LEU A 132 3.00 0.25 -5.22
N LEU A 133 1.78 -0.12 -4.83
CA LEU A 133 0.82 0.79 -4.19
C LEU A 133 1.33 1.25 -2.83
N THR A 134 1.86 0.35 -2.01
CA THR A 134 2.49 0.67 -0.73
C THR A 134 3.64 1.65 -0.90
N PHE A 135 4.55 1.37 -1.85
CA PHE A 135 5.64 2.29 -2.21
C PHE A 135 5.10 3.68 -2.57
N SER A 136 4.05 3.73 -3.40
CA SER A 136 3.40 4.98 -3.81
C SER A 136 2.79 5.75 -2.63
N VAL A 137 2.19 5.05 -1.65
CA VAL A 137 1.60 5.65 -0.45
C VAL A 137 2.69 6.22 0.46
N ILE A 138 3.73 5.44 0.78
CA ILE A 138 4.80 5.85 1.69
C ILE A 138 5.57 7.04 1.14
N LEU A 139 5.93 6.98 -0.15
CA LEU A 139 6.53 8.10 -0.86
C LEU A 139 5.68 9.37 -0.75
N SER A 140 4.37 9.24 -0.92
CA SER A 140 3.45 10.37 -0.88
C SER A 140 3.23 10.93 0.53
N LEU A 141 3.38 10.14 1.59
CA LEU A 141 3.35 10.63 2.97
C LEU A 141 4.53 11.57 3.26
N GLY A 142 5.74 11.16 2.85
CA GLY A 142 7.01 11.82 3.19
C GLY A 142 7.40 11.62 4.66
N GLY A 143 8.69 11.82 4.99
CA GLY A 143 9.20 11.60 6.36
C GLY A 143 9.19 10.13 6.81
N CYS A 144 9.08 9.21 5.86
CA CYS A 144 9.04 7.76 6.07
C CYS A 144 10.17 7.06 5.30
N GLU A 145 11.32 7.73 5.16
CA GLU A 145 12.46 7.24 4.37
C GLU A 145 12.92 5.82 4.80
N PRO A 146 12.99 5.44 6.09
CA PRO A 146 13.32 4.06 6.48
C PRO A 146 12.33 3.03 5.93
N GLN A 147 11.02 3.32 5.99
CA GLN A 147 9.98 2.44 5.43
C GLN A 147 10.02 2.45 3.90
N LEU A 148 10.32 3.58 3.28
CA LEU A 148 10.45 3.70 1.84
C LEU A 148 11.60 2.82 1.33
N LYS A 149 12.76 2.85 1.99
CA LYS A 149 13.89 1.96 1.66
C LYS A 149 13.52 0.49 1.83
N GLY A 150 12.83 0.15 2.92
CA GLY A 150 12.31 -1.20 3.14
C GLY A 150 11.42 -1.67 1.98
N HIS A 151 10.45 -0.86 1.57
CA HIS A 151 9.55 -1.19 0.47
C HIS A 151 10.16 -1.05 -0.93
N ILE A 152 11.26 -0.31 -1.11
CA ILE A 152 12.06 -0.42 -2.34
C ILE A 152 12.65 -1.83 -2.45
N GLN A 153 13.28 -2.34 -1.38
CA GLN A 153 13.78 -3.71 -1.37
C GLN A 153 12.66 -4.75 -1.50
N GLY A 154 11.53 -4.54 -0.81
CA GLY A 154 10.35 -5.41 -0.92
C GLY A 154 9.81 -5.48 -2.36
N ASN A 155 9.77 -4.34 -3.06
CA ASN A 155 9.39 -4.30 -4.48
C ASN A 155 10.34 -5.12 -5.37
N LEU A 156 11.65 -5.05 -5.16
CA LEU A 156 12.62 -5.86 -5.89
C LEU A 156 12.41 -7.36 -5.64
N ASN A 157 12.14 -7.73 -4.38
CA ASN A 157 11.94 -9.13 -3.99
C ASN A 157 10.68 -9.73 -4.60
N VAL A 158 9.63 -8.93 -4.84
CA VAL A 158 8.44 -9.36 -5.58
C VAL A 158 8.57 -9.16 -7.10
N GLY A 159 9.70 -8.64 -7.59
CA GLY A 159 10.05 -8.55 -9.01
C GLY A 159 9.65 -7.25 -9.71
N ASN A 160 9.35 -6.17 -8.99
CA ASN A 160 9.31 -4.82 -9.57
C ASN A 160 10.73 -4.27 -9.62
N ASP A 161 11.20 -3.87 -10.80
CA ASP A 161 12.58 -3.39 -10.99
C ASP A 161 12.75 -1.89 -10.71
N LYS A 162 14.01 -1.44 -10.72
CA LYS A 162 14.38 -0.03 -10.51
C LYS A 162 13.67 0.90 -11.50
N GLU A 163 13.52 0.47 -12.76
CA GLU A 163 12.83 1.25 -13.80
C GLU A 163 11.36 1.44 -13.45
N THR A 164 10.66 0.38 -13.04
CA THR A 164 9.26 0.43 -12.60
C THR A 164 9.08 1.41 -11.44
N LEU A 165 9.96 1.35 -10.44
CA LEU A 165 9.91 2.26 -9.30
C LEU A 165 10.19 3.71 -9.69
N LEU A 166 11.17 3.96 -10.56
CA LEU A 166 11.48 5.29 -11.07
C LEU A 166 10.32 5.85 -11.91
N ASN A 167 9.66 5.02 -12.71
CA ASN A 167 8.45 5.38 -13.45
C ASN A 167 7.32 5.77 -12.50
N ALA A 168 7.11 5.01 -11.41
CA ALA A 168 6.12 5.38 -10.40
C ALA A 168 6.46 6.72 -9.73
N VAL A 169 7.71 6.98 -9.36
CA VAL A 169 8.15 8.28 -8.83
C VAL A 169 7.87 9.41 -9.83
N THR A 170 8.17 9.18 -11.10
CA THR A 170 7.97 10.15 -12.19
C THR A 170 6.48 10.48 -12.37
N GLN A 171 5.62 9.47 -12.35
CA GLN A 171 4.17 9.64 -12.42
C GLN A 171 3.61 10.40 -11.22
N LEU A 172 4.23 10.26 -10.04
CA LEU A 172 3.78 10.91 -8.82
C LEU A 172 4.28 12.34 -8.63
N LEU A 173 5.35 12.75 -9.33
CA LEU A 173 5.92 14.11 -9.27
C LEU A 173 4.86 15.24 -9.32
N PRO A 174 3.90 15.28 -10.26
CA PRO A 174 2.91 16.36 -10.30
C PRO A 174 1.95 16.36 -9.10
N TYR A 175 1.80 15.25 -8.38
CA TYR A 175 0.91 15.12 -7.23
C TYR A 175 1.58 15.40 -5.89
N ILE A 176 2.88 15.09 -5.77
CA ILE A 176 3.60 15.14 -4.49
C ILE A 176 4.71 16.20 -4.44
N GLY A 177 5.07 16.79 -5.58
CA GLY A 177 6.06 17.85 -5.71
C GLY A 177 7.51 17.37 -5.53
N TYR A 178 8.44 18.27 -5.86
CA TYR A 178 9.87 17.96 -5.90
C TYR A 178 10.47 17.42 -4.59
N PRO A 179 10.19 17.96 -3.38
CA PRO A 179 10.88 17.49 -2.17
C PRO A 179 10.67 16.00 -1.90
N ARG A 180 9.42 15.52 -1.99
CA ARG A 180 9.10 14.09 -1.79
C ARG A 180 9.68 13.22 -2.91
N THR A 181 9.59 13.68 -4.15
CA THR A 181 10.18 12.99 -5.31
C THR A 181 11.70 12.85 -5.18
N LEU A 182 12.42 13.92 -4.81
CA LEU A 182 13.87 13.90 -4.67
C LEU A 182 14.32 13.00 -3.51
N ASN A 183 13.59 13.01 -2.38
CA ASN A 183 13.84 12.06 -1.30
C ASN A 183 13.65 10.60 -1.76
N ALA A 184 12.64 10.33 -2.59
CA ALA A 184 12.43 9.01 -3.18
C ALA A 184 13.60 8.55 -4.03
N ILE A 185 14.08 9.43 -4.91
CA ILE A 185 15.21 9.14 -5.82
C ILE A 185 16.47 8.89 -5.00
N ALA A 186 16.70 9.67 -3.94
CA ALA A 186 17.82 9.42 -3.03
C ALA A 186 17.73 8.04 -2.38
N CYS A 187 16.56 7.65 -1.86
CA CYS A 187 16.34 6.31 -1.31
C CYS A 187 16.51 5.20 -2.36
N LEU A 188 16.02 5.40 -3.59
CA LEU A 188 16.19 4.44 -4.70
C LEU A 188 17.66 4.22 -5.03
N ASN A 189 18.44 5.30 -5.14
CA ASN A 189 19.87 5.21 -5.47
C ASN A 189 20.70 4.63 -4.33
N GLU A 190 20.27 4.79 -3.08
CA GLU A 190 20.93 4.18 -1.92
C GLU A 190 20.69 2.66 -1.87
N VAL A 191 19.46 2.22 -2.11
CA VAL A 191 19.10 0.79 -2.06
C VAL A 191 19.52 0.06 -3.34
N ILE A 192 19.47 0.73 -4.49
CA ILE A 192 19.81 0.18 -5.80
C ILE A 192 20.84 1.09 -6.48
N PRO A 193 22.13 0.97 -6.15
CA PRO A 193 23.20 1.65 -6.86
C PRO A 193 23.20 1.28 -8.35
N ASP A 194 23.77 2.15 -9.19
CA ASP A 194 23.99 1.86 -10.63
C ASP A 194 25.06 0.78 -10.86
#